data_AF-A0A6S7CCA9-F1
#
_entry.id   AF-A0A6S7CCA9-F1
#
_cell.length_a   1.000
_cell.length_b   1.000
_cell.length_c   1.000
_cell.angle_alpha   90.00
_cell.angle_beta   90.00
_cell.angle_gamma   90.00
#
_symmetry.space_group_name_H-M   'P 1'
#
loop_
_entity.id
_entity.type
_entity.pdbx_description
1 polymer ?
#
loop_
_entity_poly.entity_id
_entity_poly.type
_entity_poly.pdbx_seq_one_letter_code
_entity_poly.pdbx_strand_id
1 'polypeptide(L)'
;MLELSLRAYQVLHMADTFPREFFIQGVTNEGKTFRPSDWSERLSGVMSAFGPGASGANAKLKYSLYVRPEMFGNVKCVVVDERLRDIEPMAFDFVMNFARDNNLLVTEGCSIPDHTEEAEAAAAAKAKAAAQARMARLG
;
A
#
# COMPACT_ATOMS: atom_id res chain seq x y z
N MET A 1 -7.31 23.93 26.86
CA MET A 1 -8.00 24.29 25.59
C MET A 1 -7.05 24.29 24.39
N LEU A 2 -5.76 24.63 24.56
CA LEU A 2 -4.75 24.62 23.47
C LEU A 2 -4.23 23.21 23.07
N GLU A 3 -4.21 22.22 23.97
CA GLU A 3 -3.71 20.86 23.62
C GLU A 3 -4.63 20.06 22.68
N LEU A 4 -5.94 20.34 22.69
CA LEU A 4 -6.90 19.73 21.76
C LEU A 4 -6.64 20.17 20.31
N SER A 5 -6.08 21.37 20.12
CA SER A 5 -5.76 21.92 18.80
C SER A 5 -4.55 21.26 18.17
N LEU A 6 -3.49 20.95 18.93
CA LEU A 6 -2.28 20.30 18.41
C LEU A 6 -2.52 18.82 18.04
N ARG A 7 -3.31 18.09 18.83
CA ARG A 7 -3.71 16.71 18.48
C ARG A 7 -4.61 16.69 17.25
N ALA A 8 -5.57 17.61 17.14
CA ALA A 8 -6.38 17.76 15.94
C ALA A 8 -5.53 18.14 14.71
N TYR A 9 -4.51 19.00 14.88
CA TYR A 9 -3.59 19.37 13.79
C TYR A 9 -2.70 18.20 13.36
N GLN A 10 -2.13 17.42 14.28
CA GLN A 10 -1.36 16.20 13.96
C GLN A 10 -2.23 15.14 13.28
N VAL A 11 -3.46 14.94 13.75
CA VAL A 11 -4.41 13.98 13.15
C VAL A 11 -4.86 14.44 11.76
N LEU A 12 -5.07 15.75 11.55
CA LEU A 12 -5.38 16.31 10.23
C LEU A 12 -4.15 16.29 9.28
N HIS A 13 -2.92 16.43 9.80
CA HIS A 13 -1.70 16.35 8.99
C HIS A 13 -1.40 14.92 8.55
N MET A 14 -1.67 13.90 9.39
CA MET A 14 -1.50 12.48 9.05
C MET A 14 -2.44 12.01 7.93
N ALA A 15 -3.65 12.58 7.84
CA ALA A 15 -4.61 12.24 6.78
C ALA A 15 -4.21 12.77 5.40
N ASP A 16 -3.32 13.77 5.34
CA ASP A 16 -2.78 14.34 4.09
C ASP A 16 -1.43 13.70 3.69
N THR A 17 -0.90 12.77 4.51
CA THR A 17 0.42 12.17 4.27
C THR A 17 0.38 10.78 3.63
N PHE A 18 -0.78 10.12 3.62
CA PHE A 18 -0.93 8.81 3.00
C PHE A 18 -1.38 8.96 1.54
N PRO A 19 -0.58 8.49 0.57
CA PRO A 19 -1.01 8.52 -0.83
C PRO A 19 -2.29 7.71 -0.99
N ARG A 20 -3.23 8.22 -1.79
CA ARG A 20 -4.43 7.46 -2.12
C ARG A 20 -4.03 6.25 -2.96
N GLU A 21 -4.65 5.12 -2.68
CA GLU A 21 -4.47 3.89 -3.44
C GLU A 21 -5.81 3.45 -4.02
N PHE A 22 -5.74 2.86 -5.21
CA PHE A 22 -6.88 2.25 -5.90
C PHE A 22 -6.71 0.73 -5.88
N PHE A 23 -7.77 0.03 -5.51
CA PHE A 23 -7.84 -1.43 -5.43
C PHE A 23 -8.70 -1.93 -6.58
N ILE A 24 -8.06 -2.48 -7.61
CA ILE A 24 -8.74 -3.16 -8.72
C ILE A 24 -8.94 -4.60 -8.29
N GLN A 25 -10.18 -5.00 -8.07
CA GLN A 25 -10.52 -6.34 -7.61
C GLN A 25 -10.75 -7.27 -8.79
N GLY A 26 -10.34 -8.54 -8.64
CA GLY A 26 -10.58 -9.61 -9.59
C GLY A 26 -12.02 -10.11 -9.59
N VAL A 27 -12.97 -9.18 -9.40
CA VAL A 27 -14.41 -9.40 -9.40
C VAL A 27 -15.03 -8.27 -10.22
N THR A 28 -15.93 -8.61 -11.14
CA THR A 28 -16.63 -7.63 -11.96
C THR A 28 -17.72 -6.92 -11.15
N ASN A 29 -18.23 -5.79 -11.66
CA ASN A 29 -19.40 -5.12 -11.09
C ASN A 29 -20.66 -6.02 -11.03
N GLU A 30 -20.67 -7.14 -11.77
CA GLU A 30 -21.72 -8.18 -11.73
C GLU A 30 -21.47 -9.26 -10.66
N GLY A 31 -20.39 -9.16 -9.88
CA GLY A 31 -20.03 -10.14 -8.85
C GLY A 31 -19.37 -11.42 -9.39
N LYS A 32 -18.94 -11.44 -10.66
CA LYS A 32 -18.27 -12.61 -11.26
C LYS A 32 -16.76 -12.52 -11.06
N THR A 33 -16.11 -13.63 -10.73
CA THR A 33 -14.65 -13.66 -10.64
C THR A 33 -14.02 -13.46 -12.01
N PHE A 34 -13.07 -12.53 -12.10
CA PHE A 34 -12.31 -12.25 -13.31
C PHE A 34 -11.32 -13.38 -13.62
N ARG A 35 -11.06 -13.58 -14.90
CA ARG A 35 -10.20 -14.63 -15.44
C ARG A 35 -9.32 -14.07 -16.56
N PRO A 36 -8.11 -14.61 -16.78
CA PRO A 36 -7.51 -15.76 -16.09
C PRO A 36 -7.09 -15.46 -14.64
N SER A 37 -6.80 -16.48 -13.84
CA SER A 37 -6.47 -16.31 -12.41
C SER A 37 -5.14 -15.61 -12.15
N ASP A 38 -4.27 -15.52 -13.15
CA ASP A 38 -2.96 -14.88 -13.12
C ASP A 38 -2.99 -13.44 -13.67
N TRP A 39 -4.18 -12.86 -13.85
CA TRP A 39 -4.35 -11.53 -14.43
C TRP A 39 -3.63 -10.43 -13.62
N SER A 40 -3.64 -10.53 -12.29
CA SER A 40 -3.03 -9.56 -11.38
C SER A 40 -1.51 -9.51 -11.58
N GLU A 41 -0.89 -10.68 -11.69
CA GLU A 41 0.54 -10.85 -11.91
C GLU A 41 0.93 -10.39 -13.32
N ARG A 42 0.09 -10.66 -14.33
CA ARG A 42 0.30 -10.18 -15.71
C ARG A 42 0.25 -8.66 -15.79
N LEU A 43 -0.80 -8.04 -15.22
CA LEU A 43 -0.94 -6.59 -15.22
C LEU A 43 0.22 -5.93 -14.47
N SER A 44 0.55 -6.41 -13.27
CA SER A 44 1.67 -5.88 -12.50
C SER A 44 3.03 -6.09 -13.18
N GLY A 45 3.19 -7.18 -13.93
CA GLY A 45 4.37 -7.45 -14.74
C GLY A 45 4.57 -6.44 -15.87
N VAL A 46 3.50 -6.06 -16.58
CA VAL A 46 3.52 -4.97 -17.58
C VAL A 46 3.94 -3.66 -16.91
N MET A 47 3.52 -3.45 -15.66
CA MET A 47 3.82 -2.23 -14.91
C MET A 47 5.21 -2.20 -14.26
N SER A 48 5.96 -3.31 -14.26
CA SER A 48 7.30 -3.41 -13.63
C SER A 48 8.32 -2.38 -14.14
N ALA A 49 8.14 -1.88 -15.37
CA ALA A 49 9.02 -0.90 -15.99
C ALA A 49 8.81 0.55 -15.50
N PHE A 50 7.80 0.81 -14.66
CA PHE A 50 7.46 2.15 -14.20
C PHE A 50 7.84 2.34 -12.72
N GLY A 51 8.53 3.44 -12.43
CA GLY A 51 8.89 3.85 -11.07
C GLY A 51 10.37 3.66 -10.69
N PRO A 52 10.74 4.06 -9.46
CA PRO A 52 12.12 4.06 -9.01
C PRO A 52 12.68 2.63 -8.92
N GLY A 53 13.83 2.39 -9.55
CA GLY A 53 14.45 1.06 -9.61
C GLY A 53 14.01 0.18 -10.79
N ALA A 54 13.18 0.71 -11.69
CA ALA A 54 12.80 0.03 -12.94
C ALA A 54 13.94 -0.08 -13.98
N SER A 55 15.12 0.46 -13.67
CA SER A 55 16.34 0.38 -14.49
C SER A 55 17.36 -0.57 -13.85
N GLY A 56 17.89 -1.51 -14.64
CA GLY A 56 18.96 -2.45 -14.22
C GLY A 56 18.69 -3.91 -14.59
N ALA A 57 19.71 -4.76 -14.47
CA ALA A 57 19.68 -6.17 -14.87
C ALA A 57 18.58 -7.01 -14.17
N ASN A 58 18.14 -6.58 -12.99
CA ASN A 58 17.13 -7.27 -12.17
C ASN A 58 15.79 -6.53 -12.07
N ALA A 59 15.61 -5.42 -12.79
CA ALA A 59 14.40 -4.59 -12.67
C ALA A 59 13.13 -5.30 -13.16
N LYS A 60 13.25 -6.13 -14.20
CA LYS A 60 12.13 -6.90 -14.78
C LYS A 60 11.62 -8.05 -13.91
N LEU A 61 12.36 -8.40 -12.85
CA LEU A 61 12.00 -9.49 -11.93
C LEU A 61 11.19 -9.00 -10.73
N LYS A 62 10.99 -7.68 -10.60
CA LYS A 62 10.30 -7.05 -9.48
C LYS A 62 9.06 -6.32 -9.97
N TYR A 63 8.00 -6.31 -9.16
CA TYR A 63 6.86 -5.45 -9.41
C TYR A 63 7.23 -3.98 -9.17
N SER A 64 6.46 -3.08 -9.79
CA SER A 64 6.60 -1.65 -9.54
C SER A 64 6.23 -1.34 -8.09
N LEU A 65 6.87 -0.31 -7.52
CA LEU A 65 6.45 0.25 -6.24
C LEU A 65 5.00 0.75 -6.28
N TYR A 66 4.54 1.22 -7.45
CA TYR A 66 3.24 1.87 -7.61
C TYR A 66 2.14 0.93 -8.09
N VAL A 67 2.50 -0.23 -8.64
CA VAL A 67 1.52 -1.24 -9.09
C VAL A 67 1.98 -2.61 -8.63
N ARG A 68 1.23 -3.19 -7.69
CA ARG A 68 1.53 -4.47 -7.06
C ARG A 68 0.33 -5.41 -7.03
N PRO A 69 0.53 -6.72 -7.23
CA PRO A 69 -0.52 -7.70 -7.04
C PRO A 69 -0.68 -7.98 -5.55
N GLU A 70 -1.92 -8.07 -5.08
CA GLU A 70 -2.27 -8.38 -3.70
C GLU A 70 -3.40 -9.40 -3.63
N MET A 71 -3.58 -10.00 -2.45
CA MET A 71 -4.75 -10.84 -2.16
C MET A 71 -5.53 -10.28 -0.99
N PHE A 72 -6.79 -9.92 -1.23
CA PHE A 72 -7.74 -9.56 -0.19
C PHE A 72 -8.67 -10.75 0.03
N GLY A 73 -8.42 -11.49 1.12
CA GLY A 73 -9.09 -12.76 1.37
C GLY A 73 -8.79 -13.79 0.28
N ASN A 74 -9.80 -14.18 -0.49
CA ASN A 74 -9.70 -15.10 -1.63
C ASN A 74 -9.79 -14.41 -3.00
N VAL A 75 -9.78 -13.07 -3.03
CA VAL A 75 -9.87 -12.28 -4.26
C VAL A 75 -8.51 -11.69 -4.60
N LYS A 76 -8.02 -12.04 -5.80
CA LYS A 76 -6.85 -11.41 -6.41
C LYS A 76 -7.15 -9.95 -6.72
N CYS A 77 -6.26 -9.04 -6.36
CA CYS A 77 -6.40 -7.62 -6.62
C CYS A 77 -5.09 -7.02 -7.13
N VAL A 78 -5.19 -5.84 -7.72
CA VAL A 78 -4.03 -4.99 -8.05
C VAL A 78 -4.20 -3.68 -7.31
N VAL A 79 -3.17 -3.29 -6.55
CA VAL A 79 -3.10 -2.01 -5.85
C VAL A 79 -2.34 -1.02 -6.72
N VAL A 80 -2.88 0.18 -6.87
CA VAL A 80 -2.31 1.27 -7.68
C VAL A 80 -2.18 2.52 -6.82
N ASP A 81 -0.95 3.02 -6.65
CA ASP A 81 -0.67 4.28 -5.94
C ASP A 81 -1.01 5.47 -6.84
N GLU A 82 -1.73 6.47 -6.31
CA GLU A 82 -2.07 7.71 -7.01
C GLU A 82 -0.84 8.47 -7.50
N ARG A 83 0.31 8.38 -6.81
CA ARG A 83 1.58 9.01 -7.23
C ARG A 83 2.04 8.57 -8.62
N LEU A 84 1.61 7.40 -9.10
CA LEU A 84 1.86 6.98 -10.48
C LEU A 84 1.26 7.98 -11.48
N ARG A 85 0.12 8.59 -11.17
CA ARG A 85 -0.51 9.60 -12.02
C ARG A 85 0.41 10.81 -12.21
N ASP A 86 1.12 11.24 -11.18
CA ASP A 86 2.01 12.40 -11.25
C ASP A 86 3.31 12.09 -11.98
N ILE A 87 3.79 10.84 -11.89
CA ILE A 87 5.06 10.41 -12.48
C ILE A 87 4.88 9.97 -13.93
N GLU A 88 3.91 9.11 -14.19
CA GLU A 88 3.62 8.52 -15.50
C GLU A 88 2.10 8.44 -15.73
N PRO A 89 1.44 9.56 -16.10
CA PRO A 89 -0.01 9.64 -16.24
C PRO A 89 -0.58 8.60 -17.22
N MET A 90 0.12 8.33 -18.32
CA MET A 90 -0.29 7.33 -19.32
C MET A 90 -0.31 5.91 -18.73
N ALA A 91 0.63 5.60 -17.85
CA ALA A 91 0.72 4.29 -17.20
C ALA A 91 -0.41 4.12 -16.18
N PHE A 92 -0.73 5.18 -15.43
CA PHE A 92 -1.89 5.22 -14.55
C PHE A 92 -3.20 5.02 -15.33
N ASP A 93 -3.39 5.78 -16.40
CA ASP A 93 -4.61 5.71 -17.22
C ASP A 93 -4.74 4.33 -17.89
N PHE A 94 -3.64 3.70 -18.31
CA PHE A 94 -3.65 2.34 -18.82
C PHE A 94 -4.25 1.34 -17.81
N VAL A 95 -3.81 1.41 -16.55
CA VAL A 95 -4.29 0.50 -15.50
C VAL A 95 -5.76 0.79 -15.14
N MET A 96 -6.17 2.05 -15.08
CA MET A 96 -7.57 2.41 -14.82
C MET A 96 -8.50 2.05 -15.97
N ASN A 97 -8.05 2.22 -17.22
CA ASN A 97 -8.80 1.81 -18.40
C ASN A 97 -8.91 0.29 -18.47
N PHE A 98 -7.86 -0.46 -18.11
CA PHE A 98 -7.93 -1.91 -17.99
C PHE A 98 -9.06 -2.35 -17.05
N ALA A 99 -9.20 -1.71 -15.88
CA ALA A 99 -10.29 -2.03 -14.97
C ALA A 99 -11.67 -1.70 -15.56
N ARG A 100 -11.79 -0.54 -16.22
CA ARG A 100 -13.04 -0.12 -16.87
C ARG A 100 -13.46 -1.07 -17.99
N ASP A 101 -12.54 -1.40 -18.89
CA ASP A 101 -12.80 -2.22 -20.07
C ASP A 101 -13.20 -3.66 -19.69
N ASN A 102 -12.69 -4.15 -18.56
CA ASN A 102 -13.02 -5.47 -18.01
C ASN A 102 -14.16 -5.43 -16.98
N ASN A 103 -14.80 -4.27 -16.79
CA ASN A 103 -15.88 -4.05 -15.84
C ASN A 103 -15.54 -4.50 -14.41
N LEU A 104 -14.30 -4.28 -13.98
CA LEU A 104 -13.80 -4.67 -12.66
C LEU A 104 -14.25 -3.69 -11.58
N LEU A 105 -14.44 -4.21 -10.37
CA LEU A 105 -14.66 -3.38 -9.19
C LEU A 105 -13.38 -2.63 -8.85
N VAL A 106 -13.50 -1.31 -8.70
CA VAL A 106 -12.42 -0.43 -8.24
C VAL A 106 -12.86 0.24 -6.96
N THR A 107 -12.03 0.16 -5.93
CA THR A 107 -12.28 0.83 -4.64
C THR A 107 -11.14 1.78 -4.34
N GLU A 108 -11.46 2.98 -3.88
CA GLU A 108 -10.47 3.94 -3.39
C GLU A 108 -10.26 3.75 -1.89
N GLY A 109 -9.00 3.81 -1.46
CA GLY A 109 -8.65 3.75 -0.06
C GLY A 109 -7.33 4.45 0.22
N CYS A 110 -6.95 4.45 1.49
CA CYS A 110 -5.60 4.77 1.93
C CYS A 110 -5.07 3.52 2.62
N SER A 111 -3.89 3.02 2.24
CA SER A 111 -3.21 2.05 3.09
C SER A 111 -2.78 2.79 4.35
N ILE A 112 -3.48 2.52 5.45
CA ILE A 112 -2.97 2.87 6.77
C ILE A 112 -1.77 1.93 6.95
N PRO A 113 -0.53 2.45 7.09
CA PRO A 113 0.58 1.59 7.44
C PRO A 113 0.21 0.89 8.74
N ASP A 114 0.31 -0.43 8.75
CA ASP A 114 0.16 -1.19 9.98
C ASP A 114 1.13 -0.60 11.01
N HIS A 115 0.60 -0.04 12.10
CA HIS A 115 1.38 0.46 13.24
C HIS A 115 2.07 -0.68 14.01
N THR A 116 2.43 -1.78 13.35
CA THR A 116 3.18 -2.89 13.93
C THR A 116 4.59 -2.41 14.33
N GLU A 117 5.15 -1.40 13.66
CA GLU A 117 6.42 -0.80 14.07
C GLU A 117 6.33 0.03 15.37
N GLU A 118 5.24 0.77 15.61
CA GLU A 118 5.06 1.54 16.85
C GLU A 118 4.75 0.63 18.06
N ALA A 119 4.03 -0.48 17.83
CA ALA A 119 3.75 -1.48 18.85
C ALA A 119 4.99 -2.30 19.22
N GLU A 120 5.82 -2.72 18.25
CA GLU A 120 7.08 -3.43 18.50
C GLU A 120 8.15 -2.52 19.12
N ALA A 121 8.27 -1.27 18.66
CA ALA A 121 9.20 -0.30 19.24
C ALA A 121 8.84 0.04 20.70
N ALA A 122 7.55 0.16 21.02
CA ALA A 122 7.07 0.37 22.39
C ALA A 122 7.33 -0.85 23.30
N ALA A 123 7.23 -2.07 22.76
CA ALA A 123 7.54 -3.29 23.49
C ALA A 123 9.05 -3.43 23.79
N ALA A 124 9.91 -3.10 22.82
CA ALA A 124 11.37 -3.10 22.99
C ALA A 124 11.84 -2.05 24.03
N ALA A 125 11.21 -0.87 24.05
CA ALA A 125 11.49 0.17 25.05
C ALA A 125 11.08 -0.25 26.47
N LYS A 126 9.92 -0.92 26.63
CA LYS A 126 9.49 -1.48 27.92
C LYS A 126 10.42 -2.60 28.42
N ALA A 127 10.93 -3.44 27.53
CA ALA A 127 11.89 -4.49 27.88
C ALA A 127 13.24 -3.91 28.37
N LYS A 128 13.72 -2.84 27.72
CA LYS A 128 14.97 -2.17 28.11
C LYS A 128 14.85 -1.45 29.47
N ALA A 129 13.71 -0.82 29.73
CA ALA A 129 13.42 -0.18 31.02
C ALA A 129 13.29 -1.21 32.17
N ALA A 130 12.67 -2.37 31.93
CA ALA A 130 12.57 -3.45 32.91
C ALA A 130 13.95 -4.07 33.23
N ALA A 131 14.82 -4.21 32.23
CA ALA A 131 16.19 -4.68 32.42
C ALA A 131 17.05 -3.69 33.24
N GLN A 132 16.93 -2.38 32.97
CA GLN A 132 17.61 -1.33 33.73
C GLN A 132 17.12 -1.24 35.18
N ALA A 133 15.80 -1.33 35.40
CA ALA A 133 15.23 -1.34 36.75
C ALA A 133 15.62 -2.59 37.57
N ARG A 134 15.91 -3.71 36.90
CA ARG A 134 16.36 -4.96 37.55
C ARG A 134 17.86 -4.92 37.91
N MET A 135 18.71 -4.29 37.09
CA MET A 135 20.12 -4.06 37.44
C MET A 135 20.28 -3.04 38.57
N ALA A 136 19.44 -2.01 38.64
CA ALA A 136 19.48 -1.00 39.71
C ALA A 136 18.99 -1.49 41.09
N ARG A 137 18.48 -2.73 41.21
CA ARG A 137 18.04 -3.35 42.48
C ARG A 137 19.01 -4.40 43.02
N LEU A 138 20.09 -4.70 42.30
CA LEU A 138 21.10 -5.71 42.67
C LEU A 138 22.48 -5.10 42.97
N GLY A 139 22.57 -3.76 43.04
CA GLY A 139 23.69 -3.03 43.63
C GLY A 139 23.20 -2.21 44.81
#